data_AF-B1SYP5-F1
#
_entry.id   AF-B1SYP5-F1
#
_cell.length_a   1.000
_cell.length_b   1.000
_cell.length_c   1.000
_cell.angle_alpha   90.00
_cell.angle_beta   90.00
_cell.angle_gamma   90.00
#
_symmetry.space_group_name_H-M   'P 1'
#
loop_
_entity.id
_entity.type
_entity.pdbx_description
1 polymer ?
#
loop_
_entity_poly.entity_id
_entity_poly.type
_entity_poly.pdbx_seq_one_letter_code
_entity_poly.pdbx_strand_id
1 'polypeptide(L)'
;MRYSIVIIVLAALIQGCVTQERQIFSLGNFLRANVLPYDSPPQIIYRIDDHRFVTIENYRDCNYGQAYYNDTYAGIKKVWVERVSKITKVD
;
A
#
# COMPACT_ATOMS: atom_id res chain seq x y z
N MET A 1 -47.27 16.12 -22.45
CA MET A 1 -45.98 16.70 -22.86
C MET A 1 -45.38 17.66 -21.84
N ARG A 2 -46.11 18.65 -21.30
CA ARG A 2 -45.57 19.60 -20.30
C ARG A 2 -45.14 18.94 -18.98
N TYR A 3 -45.95 18.00 -18.45
CA TYR A 3 -45.62 17.25 -17.24
C TYR A 3 -44.39 16.34 -17.41
N SER A 4 -44.19 15.78 -18.61
CA SER A 4 -43.05 14.91 -18.93
C SER A 4 -41.73 15.67 -18.83
N ILE A 5 -41.70 16.93 -19.28
CA ILE A 5 -40.51 17.80 -19.17
C ILE A 5 -40.21 18.14 -17.71
N VAL A 6 -41.25 18.43 -16.92
CA VAL A 6 -41.11 18.71 -15.47
C VAL A 6 -40.50 17.53 -14.73
N ILE A 7 -40.96 16.30 -15.01
CA ILE A 7 -40.44 15.09 -14.37
C ILE A 7 -38.96 14.86 -14.72
N ILE A 8 -38.56 15.09 -15.97
CA ILE A 8 -37.17 14.93 -16.41
C ILE A 8 -36.24 15.94 -15.72
N VAL A 9 -36.68 17.19 -15.60
CA VAL A 9 -35.90 18.24 -14.90
C VAL A 9 -35.75 17.93 -13.42
N LEU A 10 -36.82 17.48 -12.76
CA LEU A 10 -36.76 17.05 -11.34
C LEU A 10 -35.82 15.85 -11.14
N ALA A 11 -35.83 14.88 -12.07
CA ALA A 11 -34.96 13.71 -12.00
C ALA A 11 -33.47 14.05 -12.22
N ALA A 12 -33.17 15.07 -13.03
CA ALA A 12 -31.79 15.52 -13.24
C ALA A 12 -31.20 16.24 -12.01
N LEU A 13 -32.03 16.94 -11.23
CA LEU A 13 -31.59 17.68 -10.04
C LEU A 13 -31.21 16.79 -8.85
N ILE A 14 -31.67 15.54 -8.82
CA ILE A 14 -31.35 14.56 -7.78
C ILE A 14 -30.09 13.72 -8.08
N GLN A 15 -29.42 13.91 -9.22
CA GLN A 15 -28.16 13.20 -9.52
C GLN A 15 -26.91 13.90 -8.95
N GLY A 16 -27.06 14.99 -8.20
CA GLY A 16 -25.96 15.78 -7.63
C GLY A 16 -25.54 15.36 -6.22
N CYS A 17 -25.14 14.11 -6.00
CA CYS A 17 -24.32 13.78 -4.83
C CYS A 17 -23.48 12.53 -5.10
N VAL A 18 -22.44 12.68 -5.91
CA VAL A 18 -21.34 11.71 -5.92
C VAL A 18 -20.56 11.94 -4.64
N THR A 19 -20.80 11.09 -3.63
CA THR A 19 -19.97 11.05 -2.42
C THR A 19 -18.60 10.53 -2.83
N GLN A 20 -17.69 11.43 -3.18
CA GLN A 20 -16.29 11.07 -3.31
C GLN A 20 -15.78 10.79 -1.91
N GLU A 21 -15.65 9.51 -1.55
CA GLU A 21 -14.92 9.10 -0.35
C GLU A 21 -13.48 9.59 -0.49
N ARG A 22 -13.24 10.79 0.02
CA ARG A 22 -11.89 11.28 0.26
C ARG A 22 -11.33 10.34 1.32
N GLN A 23 -10.32 9.55 0.98
CA GLN A 23 -9.63 8.72 1.96
C GLN A 23 -8.98 9.63 2.99
N ILE A 24 -9.70 9.94 4.07
CA ILE A 24 -9.16 10.68 5.20
C ILE A 24 -8.20 9.72 5.89
N PHE A 25 -6.91 10.09 5.92
CA PHE A 25 -5.94 9.35 6.70
C PHE A 25 -6.42 9.27 8.15
N SER A 26 -6.66 8.05 8.62
CA SER A 26 -6.98 7.76 10.01
C SER A 26 -5.82 6.99 10.61
N LEU A 27 -5.12 7.60 11.56
CA LEU A 27 -3.98 6.96 12.22
C LEU A 27 -4.38 5.65 12.93
N GLY A 28 -5.57 5.63 13.55
CA GLY A 28 -6.08 4.42 14.20
C GLY A 28 -6.32 3.26 13.23
N ASN A 29 -6.86 3.56 12.03
CA ASN A 29 -7.04 2.56 10.98
C ASN A 29 -5.69 2.13 10.40
N PHE A 30 -4.77 3.07 10.20
CA PHE A 30 -3.41 2.79 9.72
C PHE A 30 -2.66 1.82 10.65
N LEU A 31 -2.70 2.06 11.96
CA LEU A 31 -2.02 1.22 12.96
C LEU A 31 -2.66 -0.18 13.10
N ARG A 32 -3.97 -0.31 12.83
CA ARG A 32 -4.69 -1.61 12.86
C ARG A 32 -4.67 -2.38 11.55
N ALA A 33 -4.37 -1.73 10.43
CA ALA A 33 -4.43 -2.36 9.12
C ALA A 33 -3.34 -3.43 8.96
N ASN A 34 -3.75 -4.68 8.72
CA ASN A 34 -2.82 -5.77 8.37
C ASN A 34 -2.29 -5.65 6.94
N VAL A 35 -3.01 -4.93 6.08
CA VAL A 35 -2.65 -4.63 4.69
C VAL A 35 -2.77 -3.12 4.52
N LEU A 36 -1.72 -2.49 4.03
CA LEU A 36 -1.73 -1.04 3.83
C LEU A 36 -2.59 -0.65 2.62
N PRO A 37 -3.21 0.54 2.66
CA PRO A 37 -3.96 1.08 1.51
C PRO A 37 -3.04 1.51 0.35
N TYR A 38 -1.72 1.45 0.54
CA TYR A 38 -0.72 1.74 -0.47
C TYR A 38 0.52 0.87 -0.25
N ASP A 39 1.20 0.52 -1.34
CA ASP A 39 2.48 -0.18 -1.27
C ASP A 39 3.60 0.85 -1.07
N SER A 40 4.30 0.73 0.05
CA SER A 40 5.51 1.51 0.28
C SER A 40 6.59 1.12 -0.75
N PRO A 41 7.30 2.09 -1.36
CA PRO A 41 8.32 1.78 -2.35
C PRO A 41 9.42 0.90 -1.73
N PRO A 42 9.95 -0.09 -2.48
CA PRO A 42 11.08 -0.90 -2.04
C PRO A 42 12.26 -0.04 -1.61
N GLN A 43 12.80 -0.30 -0.42
CA GLN A 43 13.99 0.40 0.08
C GLN A 43 15.11 -0.59 0.33
N ILE A 44 16.35 -0.21 0.05
CA ILE A 44 17.52 -1.05 0.33
C ILE A 44 17.91 -0.87 1.80
N ILE A 45 17.83 -1.93 2.59
CA ILE A 45 18.12 -1.91 4.04
C ILE A 45 19.52 -2.43 4.36
N TYR A 46 20.13 -3.20 3.45
CA TYR A 46 21.49 -3.71 3.60
C TYR A 46 22.12 -3.95 2.23
N ARG A 47 23.36 -3.52 2.04
CA ARG A 47 24.14 -3.78 0.83
C ARG A 47 25.29 -4.71 1.18
N ILE A 48 25.38 -5.81 0.44
CA ILE A 48 26.53 -6.73 0.52
C ILE A 48 27.61 -6.24 -0.44
N ASP A 49 27.22 -5.85 -1.66
CA ASP A 49 28.02 -5.18 -2.68
C ASP A 49 27.11 -4.46 -3.69
N ASP A 50 27.66 -4.08 -4.85
CA ASP A 50 26.94 -3.36 -5.91
C ASP A 50 25.77 -4.15 -6.53
N HIS A 51 25.82 -5.48 -6.50
CA HIS A 51 24.85 -6.36 -7.19
C HIS A 51 24.02 -7.20 -6.22
N ARG A 52 24.47 -7.35 -4.97
CA ARG A 52 23.80 -8.13 -3.92
C ARG A 52 23.34 -7.26 -2.77
N PHE A 53 22.04 -7.22 -2.52
CA PHE A 53 21.45 -6.35 -1.51
C PHE A 53 20.12 -6.88 -1.00
N VAL A 54 19.74 -6.41 0.19
CA VAL A 54 18.45 -6.72 0.81
C VAL A 54 17.52 -5.52 0.69
N THR A 55 16.33 -5.74 0.16
CA THR A 55 15.25 -4.75 0.15
C THR A 55 14.22 -5.07 1.22
N ILE A 56 13.58 -4.03 1.75
CA ILE A 56 12.31 -4.12 2.48
C ILE A 56 11.18 -3.70 1.54
N GLU A 57 10.13 -4.51 1.50
CA GLU A 57 8.98 -4.36 0.60
C GLU A 57 7.69 -4.66 1.37
N ASN A 58 6.55 -4.17 0.86
CA ASN A 58 5.23 -4.36 1.47
C ASN A 58 5.20 -4.03 2.97
N TYR A 59 5.95 -3.00 3.37
CA TYR A 59 6.13 -2.64 4.77
C TYR A 59 5.30 -1.42 5.15
N ARG A 60 4.86 -1.44 6.40
CA ARG A 60 4.22 -0.31 7.07
C ARG A 60 5.14 0.36 8.05
N ASP A 61 5.83 -0.46 8.81
CA ASP A 61 6.68 -0.07 9.92
C ASP A 61 7.76 -1.14 10.09
N CYS A 62 8.63 -0.99 11.09
CA CYS A 62 9.73 -1.92 11.34
C CYS A 62 9.27 -3.35 11.70
N ASN A 63 8.01 -3.54 12.10
CA ASN A 63 7.48 -4.84 12.52
C ASN A 63 6.78 -5.60 11.39
N TYR A 64 6.17 -4.87 10.46
CA TYR A 64 5.37 -5.39 9.36
C TYR A 64 6.00 -5.04 8.02
N GLY A 65 6.44 -6.08 7.32
CA GLY A 65 7.06 -5.99 6.00
C GLY A 65 7.78 -7.28 5.65
N GLN A 66 8.16 -7.42 4.39
CA GLN A 66 8.94 -8.54 3.88
C GLN A 66 10.33 -8.06 3.47
N ALA A 67 11.35 -8.88 3.75
CA ALA A 67 12.70 -8.64 3.29
C ALA A 67 13.03 -9.58 2.13
N TYR A 68 13.59 -9.04 1.06
CA TYR A 68 14.00 -9.79 -0.12
C TYR A 68 15.51 -9.69 -0.31
N TYR A 69 16.15 -10.83 -0.55
CA TYR A 69 17.50 -10.88 -1.10
C TYR A 69 17.41 -10.67 -2.61
N ASN A 70 18.24 -9.77 -3.14
CA ASN A 70 18.36 -9.46 -4.55
C ASN A 70 19.80 -9.71 -5.01
N ASP A 71 19.96 -10.38 -6.14
CA ASP A 71 21.22 -10.55 -6.85
C ASP A 71 21.00 -10.20 -8.32
N THR A 72 21.50 -9.05 -8.75
CA THR A 72 21.26 -8.55 -10.11
C THR A 72 22.09 -9.28 -11.16
N TYR A 73 23.20 -9.92 -10.78
CA TYR A 73 23.99 -10.72 -11.73
C TYR A 73 23.33 -12.06 -12.00
N ALA A 74 22.82 -12.71 -10.94
CA ALA A 74 22.12 -13.98 -11.06
C ALA A 74 20.62 -13.83 -11.42
N GLY A 75 20.09 -12.60 -11.41
CA GLY A 75 18.66 -12.33 -11.61
C GLY A 75 17.77 -12.88 -10.49
N ILE A 76 18.32 -13.04 -9.29
CA ILE A 76 17.61 -13.64 -8.16
C ILE A 76 16.87 -12.55 -7.37
N LYS A 77 15.59 -12.78 -7.12
CA LYS A 77 14.82 -12.11 -6.06
C LYS A 77 14.13 -13.16 -5.22
N LYS A 78 14.52 -13.30 -3.96
CA LYS A 78 13.99 -14.33 -3.05
C LYS A 78 13.59 -13.72 -1.72
N VAL A 79 12.45 -14.14 -1.19
CA VAL A 79 12.06 -13.80 0.19
C VAL A 79 13.14 -14.32 1.12
N TRP A 80 13.81 -13.41 1.81
CA TRP A 80 14.79 -13.73 2.84
C TRP A 80 14.07 -13.92 4.18
N VAL A 81 13.17 -12.99 4.53
CA VAL A 81 12.36 -13.03 5.75
C VAL A 81 10.94 -12.51 5.48
N GLU A 82 9.94 -13.28 5.90
CA GLU A 82 8.51 -12.94 5.70
C GLU A 82 8.00 -11.82 6.62
N ARG A 83 8.71 -11.56 7.73
CA ARG A 83 8.35 -10.52 8.70
C ARG A 83 9.59 -9.80 9.23
N VAL A 84 9.71 -8.50 8.94
CA VAL A 84 10.88 -7.67 9.29
C VAL A 84 11.16 -7.64 10.80
N SER A 85 10.15 -7.74 11.67
CA SER A 85 10.39 -7.86 13.13
C SER A 85 11.27 -9.05 13.53
N LYS A 86 11.42 -10.09 12.69
CA LYS A 86 12.35 -11.20 12.95
C LYS A 86 13.81 -10.82 12.71
N ILE A 87 14.08 -9.77 11.93
CA ILE A 87 15.44 -9.28 11.66
C ILE A 87 15.95 -8.44 12.85
N THR A 88 15.06 -7.69 13.49
CA THR A 88 15.41 -6.75 14.57
C THR A 88 15.50 -7.38 15.96
N LYS A 89 15.14 -8.65 16.11
CA LYS A 89 15.39 -9.40 17.35
C LYS A 89 16.82 -9.91 17.35
N VAL A 90 17.72 -9.08 17.86
CA VAL A 90 19.01 -9.54 18.37
C VAL A 90 18.71 -10.02 19.79
N ASP A 91 18.74 -11.34 19.99
CA ASP A 91 18.67 -11.94 21.33
C ASP A 91 19.91 -11.58 22.16
#